data_AF-A0A8J7DTV5-F1
#
_entry.id   AF-A0A8J7DTV5-F1
#
_cell.length_a   1.000
_cell.length_b   1.000
_cell.length_c   1.000
_cell.angle_alpha   90.00
_cell.angle_beta   90.00
_cell.angle_gamma   90.00
#
_symmetry.space_group_name_H-M   'P 1'
#
loop_
_entity.id
_entity.type
_entity.pdbx_description
1 polymer ?
#
loop_
_entity_poly.entity_id
_entity_poly.type
_entity_poly.pdbx_seq_one_letter_code
_entity_poly.pdbx_strand_id
1 'polypeptide(L)' 'MTFGQKLRAQREKLNLTRIQVARACNVVESTIINWETDRHLPKLYPSQMKALCDLLDVTLEELAIWMKGD' A
#
# COMPACT_ATOMS: atom_id res chain seq x y z
N MET A 1 -9.87 -9.79 5.05
CA MET A 1 -8.48 -9.61 4.53
C MET A 1 -7.87 -8.46 5.28
N THR A 2 -6.63 -8.60 5.76
CA THR A 2 -5.88 -7.53 6.42
C THR A 2 -5.46 -6.43 5.44
N PHE A 3 -4.95 -5.30 5.95
CA PHE A 3 -4.37 -4.24 5.12
C PHE A 3 -3.29 -4.78 4.18
N GLY A 4 -2.33 -5.53 4.71
CA GLY A 4 -1.22 -6.08 3.94
C GLY A 4 -1.67 -7.02 2.84
N GLN A 5 -2.68 -7.85 3.13
CA GLN A 5 -3.29 -8.74 2.13
C GLN A 5 -4.00 -7.95 1.01
N LYS A 6 -4.76 -6.90 1.34
CA LYS A 6 -5.44 -6.05 0.34
C LYS A 6 -4.43 -5.30 -0.53
N LEU A 7 -3.38 -4.71 0.08
CA LEU A 7 -2.29 -4.04 -0.64
C LEU A 7 -1.61 -4.98 -1.63
N ARG A 8 -1.24 -6.19 -1.17
CA ARG A 8 -0.60 -7.20 -2.01
C ARG A 8 -1.49 -7.62 -3.18
N ALA A 9 -2.76 -7.92 -2.89
CA ALA A 9 -3.71 -8.36 -3.90
C ALA A 9 -3.93 -7.29 -4.99
N GLN A 10 -4.09 -6.02 -4.61
CA GLN A 10 -4.25 -4.94 -5.57
C GLN A 10 -2.98 -4.71 -6.39
N ARG A 11 -1.79 -4.75 -5.75
CA ARG A 11 -0.51 -4.65 -6.46
C ARG A 11 -0.36 -5.74 -7.52
N GLU A 12 -0.66 -6.99 -7.16
CA GLU A 12 -0.57 -8.14 -8.07
C GLU A 12 -1.60 -8.04 -9.20
N LYS A 13 -2.83 -7.60 -8.90
CA LYS A 13 -3.88 -7.33 -9.91
C LYS A 13 -3.43 -6.31 -10.97
N LEU A 14 -2.66 -5.31 -10.57
CA LEU A 14 -2.11 -4.27 -11.45
C LEU A 14 -0.75 -4.63 -12.06
N ASN A 15 -0.25 -5.85 -11.86
CA ASN A 15 1.08 -6.31 -12.31
C ASN A 15 2.24 -5.42 -11.83
N LEU A 16 2.11 -4.83 -10.64
CA LEU A 16 3.13 -3.98 -10.03
C LEU A 16 4.13 -4.80 -9.21
N THR A 17 5.40 -4.42 -9.28
CA THR A 17 6.45 -4.93 -8.39
C THR A 17 6.47 -4.15 -7.07
N ARG A 18 7.03 -4.74 -6.01
CA ARG A 18 7.18 -4.05 -4.71
C ARG A 18 8.08 -2.81 -4.83
N ILE A 19 9.13 -2.88 -5.65
CA ILE A 19 10.02 -1.74 -5.93
C ILE A 19 9.27 -0.57 -6.57
N GLN A 20 8.29 -0.81 -7.45
CA GLN A 20 7.48 0.28 -8.03
C GLN A 20 6.65 1.00 -6.94
N VAL A 21 6.01 0.24 -6.04
CA VAL A 21 5.27 0.82 -4.91
C VAL A 21 6.21 1.57 -3.96
N ALA A 22 7.38 0.99 -3.66
CA ALA A 22 8.37 1.59 -2.79
C ALA A 22 8.86 2.95 -3.34
N ARG A 23 9.17 3.01 -4.64
CA ARG A 23 9.58 4.24 -5.33
C ARG A 23 8.50 5.31 -5.28
N ALA A 24 7.24 4.95 -5.54
CA ALA A 24 6.12 5.90 -5.48
C ALA A 24 5.95 6.50 -4.06
N CYS A 25 6.17 5.69 -3.02
CA CYS A 25 6.05 6.12 -1.64
C CYS A 25 7.34 6.74 -1.07
N ASN A 26 8.43 6.79 -1.85
CA ASN A 26 9.77 7.16 -1.38
C ASN A 26 10.22 6.37 -0.14
N VAL A 27 10.05 5.05 -0.18
CA VAL A 27 10.51 4.10 0.85
C VAL A 27 11.35 3.00 0.22
N VAL A 28 11.99 2.17 1.05
CA VAL A 28 12.74 0.99 0.58
C VAL A 28 11.81 -0.20 0.35
N GLU A 29 12.19 -1.15 -0.50
CA GLU A 29 11.35 -2.32 -0.82
C GLU A 29 10.98 -3.16 0.41
N SER A 30 11.88 -3.30 1.38
CA SER A 30 11.63 -4.02 2.63
C SER A 30 10.51 -3.41 3.45
N THR A 31 10.26 -2.10 3.34
CA THR A 31 9.11 -1.43 3.93
C THR A 31 7.80 -1.96 3.33
N ILE A 32 7.75 -2.15 2.01
CA ILE A 32 6.57 -2.73 1.34
C ILE A 32 6.36 -4.19 1.74
N ILE A 33 7.43 -4.98 1.88
CA ILE A 33 7.35 -6.35 2.39
C ILE A 33 6.74 -6.36 3.80
N ASN A 34 7.19 -5.47 4.68
CA ASN A 34 6.65 -5.35 6.04
C ASN A 34 5.17 -4.95 6.06
N TRP A 35 4.73 -4.12 5.11
CA TRP A 35 3.33 -3.73 4.96
C TRP A 35 2.47 -4.90 4.47
N GLU A 36 2.90 -5.58 3.41
CA GLU A 36 2.17 -6.72 2.82
C GLU A 36 2.07 -7.95 3.75
N THR A 37 2.97 -8.06 4.72
CA THR A 37 2.99 -9.13 5.72
C THR A 37 2.36 -8.72 7.06
N ASP A 38 1.75 -7.53 7.11
CA ASP A 38 1.15 -6.93 8.32
C ASP A 38 2.11 -6.84 9.52
N ARG A 39 3.43 -6.95 9.28
CA ARG A 39 4.45 -6.81 10.34
C ARG A 39 4.50 -5.38 10.85
N HIS A 40 4.29 -4.41 9.96
CA HIS A 40 4.20 -3.00 10.29
C HIS A 40 3.09 -2.35 9.48
N LEU A 41 2.12 -1.72 10.15
CA LEU A 41 1.16 -0.85 9.47
C LEU A 41 1.84 0.48 9.10
N PRO A 42 1.57 1.01 7.89
CA PRO A 42 2.23 2.22 7.43
C PRO A 42 1.73 3.47 8.18
N LYS A 43 2.65 4.34 8.57
CA LYS A 43 2.36 5.73 8.95
C LYS A 43 2.64 6.62 7.73
N LEU A 44 1.62 6.81 6.90
CA LEU A 44 1.75 7.54 5.64
C LEU A 44 1.63 9.04 5.86
N TYR A 45 2.56 9.81 5.31
CA TYR A 45 2.35 11.24 5.08
C TYR A 45 1.32 11.46 3.96
N PRO A 46 0.61 12.61 3.90
CA PRO A 46 -0.39 12.87 2.86
C PRO A 46 0.13 12.67 1.43
N SER A 47 1.38 13.02 1.16
CA SER A 47 2.02 12.80 -0.15
C SER A 47 2.16 11.32 -0.49
N GLN A 48 2.54 10.48 0.47
CA GLN A 48 2.67 9.03 0.29
C GLN A 48 1.30 8.37 0.14
N MET A 49 0.31 8.83 0.90
CA MET A 49 -1.07 8.36 0.79
C MET A 49 -1.64 8.66 -0.60
N LYS A 50 -1.46 9.90 -1.10
CA LYS A 50 -1.83 10.26 -2.47
C LYS A 50 -1.11 9.38 -3.51
N ALA A 51 0.21 9.19 -3.36
CA ALA A 51 0.98 8.36 -4.29
C ALA A 51 0.52 6.90 -4.31
N LEU A 52 0.11 6.35 -3.16
CA LEU A 52 -0.49 5.01 -3.08
C LEU A 52 -1.84 4.94 -3.78
N CYS A 53 -2.74 5.90 -3.52
CA CYS A 53 -4.04 5.96 -4.19
C CYS A 53 -3.87 6.03 -5.71
N ASP A 54 -3.02 6.94 -6.20
CA ASP A 54 -2.76 7.14 -7.62
C ASP A 54 -2.16 5.87 -8.27
N LEU A 55 -1.20 5.22 -7.61
CA LEU A 55 -0.52 4.04 -8.17
C LEU A 55 -1.39 2.77 -8.14
N LEU A 56 -2.18 2.60 -7.08
CA LEU A 56 -3.00 1.41 -6.88
C LEU A 56 -4.39 1.54 -7.50
N ASP A 57 -4.71 2.68 -8.11
CA ASP A 57 -6.02 2.98 -8.69
C ASP A 57 -7.16 2.71 -7.68
N VAL A 58 -7.01 3.31 -6.50
CA VAL A 58 -8.00 3.24 -5.41
C VAL A 58 -8.29 4.63 -4.86
N THR A 59 -9.50 4.83 -4.36
CA THR A 59 -9.86 6.09 -3.70
C THR A 59 -9.27 6.17 -2.29
N LEU A 60 -9.24 7.40 -1.75
CA LEU A 60 -8.85 7.61 -0.36
C LEU A 60 -9.77 6.87 0.62
N GLU A 61 -11.06 6.80 0.32
CA GLU A 61 -12.06 6.09 1.12
C GLU A 61 -11.78 4.58 1.14
N GLU A 62 -11.48 3.98 -0.01
CA GLU A 62 -11.13 2.56 -0.10
C GLU A 62 -9.87 2.26 0.71
N LEU A 63 -8.82 3.07 0.56
CA LEU A 63 -7.58 2.93 1.32
C LEU A 63 -7.83 3.08 2.84
N ALA A 64 -8.69 4.02 3.24
CA ALA A 64 -9.04 4.22 4.64
C ALA A 64 -9.79 3.02 5.24
N ILE A 65 -10.68 2.37 4.48
CA ILE A 65 -11.34 1.11 4.87
C ILE A 65 -10.29 0.01 5.09
N TRP A 66 -9.30 -0.10 4.20
CA TRP A 66 -8.25 -1.11 4.35
C TRP A 66 -7.43 -0.92 5.63
N MET A 67 -7.13 0.33 6.00
CA MET A 67 -6.32 0.67 7.17
C MET A 67 -7.06 0.53 8.50
N LYS A 68 -8.40 0.62 8.52
CA LYS A 68 -9.20 0.47 9.75
C LYS A 68 -9.28 -0.98 10.24
N GLY A 69 -9.05 -1.94 9.35
CA GLY A 69 -9.31 -3.35 9.62
C GLY A 69 -10.81 -3.63 9.60
N ASP A 70 -11.24 -4.55 8.73
CA ASP A 70 -12.57 -5.18 8.81
C ASP A 70 -12.45 -6.50 9.57
#